data_AF-A0A969U3I5-F1
#
_entry.id   AF-A0A969U3I5-F1
#
_cell.length_a   1.000
_cell.length_b   1.000
_cell.length_c   1.000
_cell.angle_alpha   90.00
_cell.angle_beta   90.00
_cell.angle_gamma   90.00
#
_symmetry.space_group_name_H-M   'P 1'
#
loop_
_entity.id
_entity.type
_entity.pdbx_description
1 polymer ?
#
loop_
_entity_poly.entity_id
_entity_poly.type
_entity_poly.pdbx_seq_one_letter_code
_entity_poly.pdbx_strand_id
1 'polypeptide(L)'
;MSASFQQIALLSIALVKILLNLLALLAAIATILGFFGRQWWISEALDHPRVQYSLILAIALIVGIISREKWSLSLGVPLAINLVTIVPLFFPPNLPGNSNSPTLTIFHANLDRHNPQPDRAIEYLSNQTADIIFLQEVTPDG
;
A
#
# COMPACT_ATOMS: atom_id res chain seq x y z
N MET A 1 -3.45 -12.65 -44.75
CA MET A 1 -3.10 -12.98 -43.34
C MET A 1 -2.75 -11.77 -42.49
N SER A 2 -2.17 -10.69 -43.02
CA SER A 2 -1.79 -9.48 -42.24
C SER A 2 -2.95 -8.67 -41.66
N ALA A 3 -4.07 -8.54 -42.40
CA ALA A 3 -5.22 -7.73 -41.96
C ALA A 3 -5.93 -8.27 -40.70
N SER A 4 -6.00 -9.61 -40.55
CA SER A 4 -6.61 -10.24 -39.38
C SER A 4 -5.77 -10.05 -38.12
N PHE A 5 -4.44 -10.08 -38.25
CA PHE A 5 -3.53 -9.89 -37.11
C PHE A 5 -3.59 -8.44 -36.58
N GLN A 6 -3.65 -7.46 -37.47
CA GLN A 6 -3.81 -6.04 -37.07
C GLN A 6 -5.14 -5.79 -36.37
N GLN A 7 -6.24 -6.40 -36.83
CA GLN A 7 -7.53 -6.29 -36.16
C GLN A 7 -7.52 -6.88 -34.75
N ILE A 8 -6.93 -8.05 -34.56
CA ILE A 8 -6.79 -8.67 -33.23
C ILE A 8 -5.97 -7.79 -32.29
N ALA A 9 -4.86 -7.21 -32.78
CA ALA A 9 -4.03 -6.31 -31.98
C ALA A 9 -4.79 -5.05 -31.53
N LEU A 10 -5.55 -4.43 -32.44
CA LEU A 10 -6.36 -3.25 -32.12
C LEU A 10 -7.45 -3.55 -31.10
N LEU A 11 -8.16 -4.67 -31.25
CA LEU A 11 -9.17 -5.12 -30.29
C LEU A 11 -8.56 -5.39 -28.90
N SER A 12 -7.38 -6.00 -28.87
CA SER A 12 -6.66 -6.29 -27.62
C SER A 12 -6.26 -4.99 -26.89
N ILE A 13 -5.74 -4.00 -27.62
CA ILE A 13 -5.38 -2.70 -27.06
C ILE A 13 -6.62 -1.98 -26.51
N ALA A 14 -7.73 -1.99 -27.26
CA ALA A 14 -8.98 -1.38 -26.82
C ALA A 14 -9.52 -2.04 -25.54
N LEU A 15 -9.49 -3.37 -25.47
CA LEU A 15 -9.92 -4.13 -24.29
C LEU A 15 -9.07 -3.77 -23.06
N VAL A 16 -7.75 -3.76 -23.20
CA VAL A 16 -6.83 -3.39 -22.10
C VAL A 16 -7.10 -1.97 -21.61
N LYS A 17 -7.32 -1.02 -22.52
CA LYS A 17 -7.66 0.36 -22.14
C LYS A 17 -8.99 0.45 -21.37
N ILE A 18 -10.01 -0.30 -21.81
CA ILE A 18 -11.31 -0.33 -21.11
C ILE A 18 -11.14 -0.89 -19.70
N LEU A 19 -10.43 -2.00 -19.54
CA LEU A 19 -10.17 -2.62 -18.24
C LEU A 19 -9.39 -1.67 -17.32
N LEU A 20 -8.36 -0.99 -17.85
CA LEU A 20 -7.59 -0.01 -17.09
C LEU A 20 -8.47 1.16 -16.60
N ASN A 21 -9.32 1.71 -17.48
CA ASN A 21 -10.22 2.81 -17.12
C ASN A 21 -11.27 2.38 -16.07
N LEU A 22 -11.78 1.14 -16.17
CA LEU A 22 -12.69 0.58 -15.18
C LEU A 22 -12.01 0.44 -13.82
N LEU A 23 -10.78 -0.10 -13.79
CA LEU A 23 -10.00 -0.21 -12.56
C LEU A 23 -9.68 1.17 -11.96
N ALA A 24 -9.35 2.15 -12.78
CA ALA A 24 -9.10 3.52 -12.33
C ALA A 24 -10.36 4.17 -11.73
N LEU A 25 -11.53 3.93 -12.32
CA LEU A 25 -12.81 4.39 -11.78
C LEU A 25 -13.09 3.74 -10.42
N LEU A 26 -12.91 2.43 -10.30
CA LEU A 26 -13.08 1.71 -9.03
C LEU A 26 -12.09 2.22 -7.97
N ALA A 27 -10.83 2.47 -8.34
CA ALA A 27 -9.82 3.03 -7.43
C ALA A 27 -10.19 4.45 -6.98
N ALA A 28 -10.74 5.29 -7.87
CA ALA A 28 -11.21 6.63 -7.52
C ALA A 28 -12.40 6.58 -6.54
N ILE A 29 -13.36 5.68 -6.77
CA ILE A 29 -14.48 5.45 -5.84
C ILE A 29 -13.98 4.94 -4.49
N ALA A 30 -13.09 3.95 -4.49
CA ALA A 30 -12.49 3.40 -3.28
C ALA A 30 -11.72 4.46 -2.48
N THR A 31 -11.03 5.38 -3.16
CA THR A 31 -10.33 6.51 -2.52
C THR A 31 -11.30 7.37 -1.70
N ILE A 32 -12.50 7.65 -2.24
CA ILE A 32 -13.52 8.43 -1.53
C ILE A 32 -14.13 7.60 -0.39
N LEU A 33 -14.48 6.34 -0.66
CA LEU A 33 -15.09 5.45 0.32
C LEU A 33 -14.17 5.14 1.51
N GLY A 34 -12.84 5.11 1.31
CA GLY A 34 -11.85 4.89 2.37
C GLY A 34 -11.89 5.96 3.47
N PHE A 35 -12.37 7.17 3.19
CA PHE A 35 -12.57 8.19 4.23
C PHE A 35 -13.74 7.90 5.17
N PHE A 36 -14.63 6.99 4.79
CA PHE A 36 -15.78 6.57 5.60
C PHE A 36 -15.50 5.31 6.42
N GLY A 37 -14.22 4.96 6.64
CA GLY A 37 -13.81 3.78 7.41
C GLY A 37 -14.39 3.73 8.82
N ARG A 38 -14.67 4.89 9.44
CA ARG A 38 -15.29 4.96 10.77
C ARG A 38 -16.76 4.56 10.81
N GLN A 39 -17.46 4.59 9.68
CA GLN A 39 -18.90 4.36 9.58
C GLN A 39 -19.23 2.94 9.14
N TRP A 40 -18.35 2.29 8.37
CA TRP A 40 -18.60 0.96 7.83
C TRP A 40 -17.31 0.16 7.67
N TRP A 41 -17.29 -1.07 8.16
CA TRP A 41 -16.13 -1.98 8.10
C TRP A 41 -15.62 -2.23 6.66
N ILE A 42 -16.49 -2.15 5.64
CA ILE A 42 -16.07 -2.27 4.24
C ILE A 42 -15.19 -1.08 3.84
N SER A 43 -15.52 0.12 4.30
CA SER A 43 -14.72 1.32 4.05
C SER A 43 -13.35 1.26 4.75
N GLU A 44 -13.24 0.56 5.88
CA GLU A 44 -11.95 0.29 6.53
C GLU A 44 -11.06 -0.60 5.66
N ALA A 45 -11.62 -1.64 5.03
CA ALA A 45 -10.86 -2.47 4.10
C ALA A 45 -10.36 -1.71 2.86
N LEU A 46 -11.12 -0.69 2.40
CA LEU A 46 -10.74 0.16 1.27
C LEU A 46 -9.68 1.21 1.63
N ASP A 47 -9.39 1.43 2.91
CA ASP A 47 -8.37 2.38 3.36
C ASP A 47 -6.93 1.85 3.18
N HIS A 48 -6.76 0.52 3.16
CA HIS A 48 -5.43 -0.09 3.20
C HIS A 48 -4.62 -0.03 1.90
N PRO A 49 -5.16 -0.33 0.71
CA PRO A 49 -4.34 -0.48 -0.51
C PRO A 49 -4.17 0.85 -1.30
N ARG A 50 -3.91 1.96 -0.60
CA ARG A 50 -3.75 3.31 -1.20
C ARG A 50 -2.59 3.40 -2.20
N VAL A 51 -1.53 2.62 -1.98
CA VAL A 51 -0.37 2.54 -2.91
C VAL A 51 -0.80 1.92 -4.24
N GLN A 52 -1.59 0.84 -4.20
CA GLN A 52 -2.11 0.16 -5.37
C GLN A 52 -3.07 1.06 -6.16
N TYR A 53 -3.94 1.80 -5.47
CA TYR A 53 -4.83 2.79 -6.10
C TYR A 53 -4.02 3.88 -6.80
N SER A 54 -2.99 4.42 -6.13
CA SER A 54 -2.10 5.43 -6.71
C SER A 54 -1.45 4.94 -8.01
N LEU A 55 -0.97 3.69 -8.01
CA LEU A 55 -0.33 3.10 -9.20
C LEU A 55 -1.32 2.97 -10.37
N ILE A 56 -2.51 2.41 -10.12
CA ILE A 56 -3.55 2.26 -11.15
C ILE A 56 -3.96 3.62 -11.73
N LEU A 57 -4.22 4.60 -10.85
CA LEU A 57 -4.61 5.96 -11.24
C LEU A 57 -3.49 6.66 -12.03
N ALA A 58 -2.23 6.50 -11.64
CA ALA A 58 -1.09 7.06 -12.36
C ALA A 58 -0.94 6.47 -13.77
N ILE A 59 -1.04 5.14 -13.90
CA ILE A 59 -0.98 4.46 -15.20
C ILE A 59 -2.13 4.91 -16.09
N ALA A 60 -3.37 4.94 -15.57
CA ALA A 60 -4.54 5.38 -16.31
C ALA A 60 -4.46 6.86 -16.75
N LEU A 61 -3.97 7.74 -15.86
CA LEU A 61 -3.74 9.15 -16.17
C LEU A 61 -2.72 9.31 -17.30
N ILE A 62 -1.57 8.62 -17.23
CA ILE A 62 -0.51 8.66 -18.26
C ILE A 62 -1.04 8.15 -19.60
N VAL A 63 -1.71 6.99 -19.60
CA VAL A 63 -2.29 6.40 -20.82
C VAL A 63 -3.35 7.34 -21.43
N GLY A 64 -4.17 7.97 -20.60
CA GLY A 64 -5.17 8.94 -21.05
C GLY A 64 -4.54 10.20 -21.65
N ILE A 65 -3.46 10.73 -21.05
CA ILE A 65 -2.70 11.87 -21.59
C ILE A 65 -2.10 11.52 -22.96
N ILE A 66 -1.44 10.37 -23.08
CA ILE A 66 -0.87 9.89 -24.36
C ILE A 66 -1.98 9.71 -25.41
N SER A 67 -3.15 9.24 -24.98
CA SER A 67 -4.34 9.06 -25.83
C SER A 67 -5.12 10.36 -26.10
N ARG A 68 -4.68 11.49 -25.53
CA ARG A 68 -5.33 12.83 -25.63
C ARG A 68 -6.77 12.86 -25.09
N GLU A 69 -7.08 11.99 -24.14
CA GLU A 69 -8.38 11.87 -23.51
C GLU A 69 -8.52 12.88 -22.36
N LYS A 70 -9.15 14.04 -22.63
CA LYS A 70 -9.25 15.16 -21.65
C LYS A 70 -9.84 14.77 -20.30
N TRP A 71 -10.73 13.77 -20.27
CA TRP A 71 -11.37 13.30 -19.04
C TRP A 71 -10.35 12.67 -18.08
N SER A 72 -9.22 12.14 -18.56
CA SER A 72 -8.21 11.49 -17.72
C SER A 72 -7.61 12.43 -16.68
N LEU A 73 -7.58 13.74 -16.94
CA LEU A 73 -7.11 14.76 -16.00
C LEU A 73 -7.90 14.76 -14.69
N SER A 74 -9.17 14.34 -14.72
CA SER A 74 -9.98 14.21 -13.50
C SER A 74 -9.44 13.15 -12.53
N LEU A 75 -8.73 12.14 -13.04
CA LEU A 75 -8.05 11.12 -12.22
C LEU A 75 -6.90 11.70 -11.39
N GLY A 76 -6.42 12.90 -11.74
CA GLY A 76 -5.38 13.60 -10.98
C GLY A 76 -5.83 13.94 -9.55
N VAL A 77 -7.12 14.17 -9.32
CA VAL A 77 -7.66 14.48 -7.98
C VAL A 77 -7.57 13.29 -7.03
N PRO A 78 -8.16 12.11 -7.31
CA PRO A 78 -8.02 10.95 -6.44
C PRO A 78 -6.56 10.48 -6.33
N LEU A 79 -5.75 10.64 -7.38
CA LEU A 79 -4.31 10.35 -7.31
C LEU A 79 -3.62 11.27 -6.29
N ALA A 80 -3.85 12.58 -6.37
CA ALA A 80 -3.27 13.55 -5.44
C ALA A 80 -3.70 13.27 -3.99
N ILE A 81 -4.97 12.92 -3.77
CA ILE A 81 -5.48 12.53 -2.45
C ILE A 81 -4.68 11.35 -1.89
N ASN A 82 -4.53 10.27 -2.65
CA ASN A 82 -3.77 9.11 -2.19
C ASN A 82 -2.30 9.46 -1.92
N LEU A 83 -1.66 10.22 -2.82
CA LEU A 83 -0.26 10.65 -2.67
C LEU A 83 -0.05 11.50 -1.42
N VAL A 84 -0.93 12.47 -1.15
CA VAL A 84 -0.84 13.29 0.07
C VAL A 84 -0.96 12.44 1.34
N THR A 85 -1.73 11.35 1.31
CA THR A 85 -1.84 10.43 2.44
C THR A 85 -0.61 9.53 2.62
N ILE A 86 -0.03 9.02 1.53
CA ILE A 86 1.07 8.03 1.62
C ILE A 86 2.48 8.63 1.62
N VAL A 87 2.70 9.72 0.89
CA VAL A 87 4.04 10.32 0.72
C VAL A 87 4.69 10.71 2.05
N PRO A 88 3.98 11.33 3.02
CA PRO A 88 4.57 11.67 4.32
C PRO A 88 5.11 10.46 5.10
N LEU A 89 4.56 9.25 4.87
CA LEU A 89 4.96 8.03 5.57
C LEU A 89 6.36 7.54 5.16
N PHE A 90 6.89 8.01 4.03
CA PHE A 90 8.23 7.65 3.54
C PHE A 90 9.33 8.59 4.03
N PHE A 91 8.98 9.69 4.68
CA PHE A 91 9.95 10.62 5.25
C PHE A 91 10.09 10.38 6.75
N PRO A 92 11.32 10.27 7.28
CA PRO A 92 11.50 10.20 8.71
C PRO A 92 10.93 11.48 9.35
N PRO A 93 10.22 11.37 10.48
CA PRO A 93 9.77 12.56 11.18
C PRO A 93 11.01 13.40 11.55
N ASN A 94 10.94 14.70 11.28
CA ASN A 94 11.93 15.67 11.75
C ASN A 94 11.79 15.82 13.27
N LEU A 95 12.24 14.83 14.01
CA LEU A 95 12.36 14.90 15.45
C LEU A 95 13.61 15.75 15.75
N PRO A 96 13.49 16.83 16.55
CA PRO A 96 14.66 17.57 16.97
C PRO A 96 15.59 16.62 17.73
N GLY A 97 16.74 16.32 17.10
CA GLY A 97 17.78 15.50 17.69
C GLY A 97 18.42 16.24 18.84
N ASN A 98 17.90 16.05 20.05
CA ASN A 98 18.64 16.40 21.24
C ASN A 98 19.69 15.31 21.45
N SER A 99 20.93 15.60 21.08
CA SER A 99 22.07 14.66 21.13
C SER A 99 22.38 14.13 22.54
N ASN A 100 21.74 14.71 23.57
CA ASN A 100 21.86 14.33 24.98
C ASN A 100 20.62 13.60 25.52
N SER A 101 19.64 13.24 24.69
CA SER A 101 18.52 12.42 25.15
C SER A 101 18.96 10.97 25.36
N PRO A 102 18.56 10.32 26.46
CA PRO A 102 18.85 8.91 26.68
C PRO A 102 18.28 8.07 25.52
N THR A 103 19.10 7.17 24.98
CA THR A 103 18.69 6.23 23.93
C THR A 103 17.86 5.11 24.56
N LEU A 104 16.62 4.96 24.12
CA LEU A 104 15.78 3.82 24.46
C LEU A 104 15.87 2.78 23.33
N THR A 105 16.33 1.57 23.65
CA THR A 105 16.44 0.47 22.69
C THR A 105 15.23 -0.44 22.82
N ILE A 106 14.41 -0.50 21.77
CA ILE A 106 13.23 -1.36 21.71
C ILE A 106 13.49 -2.50 20.72
N PHE A 107 13.28 -3.73 21.16
CA PHE A 107 13.33 -4.93 20.33
C PHE A 107 11.90 -5.42 20.07
N HIS A 108 11.55 -5.64 18.80
CA HIS A 108 10.25 -6.16 18.39
C HIS A 108 10.43 -7.43 17.55
N ALA A 109 9.73 -8.51 17.91
CA ALA A 109 9.68 -9.73 17.12
C ALA A 109 8.28 -10.34 17.10
N ASN A 110 7.89 -10.90 15.96
CA ASN A 110 6.79 -11.87 15.86
C ASN A 110 7.41 -13.27 15.92
N LEU A 111 6.96 -14.09 16.87
CA LEU A 111 7.54 -15.42 17.11
C LEU A 111 6.95 -16.51 16.22
N ASP A 112 5.83 -16.24 15.54
CA ASP A 112 4.97 -17.21 14.85
C ASP A 112 4.59 -18.39 15.76
N ARG A 113 3.33 -18.47 16.13
CA ARG A 113 2.79 -19.55 16.99
C ARG A 113 3.04 -20.97 16.44
N HIS A 114 3.33 -21.11 15.15
CA HIS A 114 3.62 -22.40 14.51
C HIS A 114 5.13 -22.63 14.30
N ASN A 115 5.99 -21.74 14.80
CA ASN A 115 7.43 -21.90 14.69
C ASN A 115 7.86 -23.21 15.37
N PRO A 116 8.44 -24.16 14.62
CA PRO A 116 8.86 -25.45 15.16
C PRO A 116 10.12 -25.37 16.03
N GLN A 117 10.77 -24.20 16.12
CA GLN A 117 12.02 -23.98 16.84
C GLN A 117 11.96 -22.79 17.80
N PRO A 118 11.08 -22.82 18.82
CA PRO A 118 10.95 -21.71 19.78
C PRO A 118 12.24 -21.46 20.56
N ASP A 119 13.03 -22.50 20.84
CA ASP A 119 14.29 -22.41 21.60
C ASP A 119 15.31 -21.48 20.95
N ARG A 120 15.37 -21.44 19.61
CA ARG A 120 16.26 -20.53 18.88
C ARG A 120 15.86 -19.07 19.06
N ALA A 121 14.57 -18.81 19.11
CA ALA A 121 14.07 -17.46 19.36
C ALA A 121 14.38 -17.04 20.81
N ILE A 122 14.23 -17.95 21.78
CA ILE A 122 14.58 -17.72 23.19
C ILE A 122 16.07 -17.42 23.32
N GLU A 123 16.93 -18.25 22.71
CA GLU A 123 18.38 -18.04 22.71
C GLU A 123 18.75 -16.68 22.10
N TYR A 124 18.16 -16.33 20.95
CA TYR A 124 18.40 -15.05 20.31
C TYR A 124 17.96 -13.86 21.18
N LEU A 125 16.77 -13.95 21.80
CA LEU A 125 16.22 -12.92 22.69
C LEU A 125 17.08 -12.75 23.95
N SER A 126 17.58 -13.85 24.52
CA SER A 126 18.41 -13.83 25.74
C SER A 126 19.74 -13.10 25.56
N ASN A 127 20.19 -12.94 24.31
CA ASN A 127 21.43 -12.24 23.96
C ASN A 127 21.23 -10.76 23.58
N GLN A 128 19.99 -10.23 23.61
CA GLN A 128 19.74 -8.83 23.27
C GLN A 128 19.83 -7.89 24.48
N THR A 129 20.47 -6.74 24.30
CA THR A 129 20.60 -5.69 25.33
C THR A 129 19.56 -4.58 25.14
N ALA A 130 18.31 -4.95 24.87
CA ALA A 130 17.21 -3.99 24.70
C ALA A 130 16.57 -3.61 26.04
N ASP A 131 16.13 -2.36 26.17
CA ASP A 131 15.42 -1.86 27.36
C ASP A 131 13.97 -2.36 27.40
N ILE A 132 13.36 -2.55 26.21
CA ILE A 132 11.99 -3.04 26.05
C ILE A 132 11.97 -4.12 24.96
N ILE A 133 11.34 -5.25 25.27
CA ILE A 133 11.09 -6.35 24.32
C ILE A 133 9.59 -6.48 24.10
N PHE A 134 9.13 -6.37 22.84
CA PHE A 134 7.74 -6.60 22.44
C PHE A 134 7.66 -7.88 21.58
N LEU A 135 6.84 -8.84 22.01
CA LEU A 135 6.68 -10.13 21.34
C LEU A 135 5.25 -10.28 20.83
N GLN A 136 5.09 -10.65 19.56
CA GLN A 136 3.80 -10.99 18.95
C GLN A 136 3.70 -12.50 18.71
N GLU A 137 2.47 -13.00 18.73
CA GLU A 137 2.13 -14.42 18.52
C GLU A 137 2.86 -15.39 19.47
N VAL A 138 3.04 -14.98 20.73
CA VAL A 138 3.56 -15.87 21.77
C VAL A 138 2.58 -17.01 22.00
N THR A 139 3.07 -18.24 21.92
CA THR A 139 2.30 -19.42 22.33
C THR A 139 2.23 -19.46 23.85
N PRO A 140 1.05 -19.34 24.48
CA PRO A 140 0.92 -19.52 25.92
C PRO A 140 1.22 -20.97 26.27
N ASP A 141 1.90 -21.20 27.39
CA ASP A 141 1.95 -22.54 27.98
C ASP A 141 0.51 -22.96 28.31
N GLY A 142 0.08 -24.08 27.73
CA GLY A 142 -1.18 -24.74 28.06
C GLY A 142 -1.10 -25.45 29.41
#